data_AF-A0A081MZG4-F1
#
_entry.id   AF-A0A081MZG4-F1
#
_cell.length_a   1.000
_cell.length_b   1.000
_cell.length_c   1.000
_cell.angle_alpha   90.00
_cell.angle_beta   90.00
_cell.angle_gamma   90.00
#
_symmetry.space_group_name_H-M   'P 1'
#
loop_
_entity.id
_entity.type
_entity.pdbx_description
1 polymer ?
#
loop_
_entity_poly.entity_id
_entity_poly.type
_entity_poly.pdbx_seq_one_letter_code
_entity_poly.pdbx_strand_id
1 'polypeptide(L)'
;MMRITRLFSTTLLFLLSNSALADALHPLCLDRFAELERGSGIRTMTSLDLRACQKKYAHLPVDQKSPWLASFNATSITTGTREEETEVLPAFAAYNLIGQMENEQVLVKYVVNYGGSGTFTFGFLFKGLDLDSFPVLDEALAGKKRSANLELVQSFSGGDRCSGGITDLHIVAPDKVSVTRYMTPYELVTLGVSEKQQAKSYGDLPDCAICCVGEFTKIINLNGHGKLMEVRLTGISLEQEKEHSKQQTCLADLVDARGKNLILNRKQLEDLQAAYTAECTKSNKHPRATD
;
A
#
# COMPACT_ATOMS: atom_id res chain seq x y z
N MET A 1 65.64 0.65 -37.19
CA MET A 1 65.35 -0.63 -36.50
C MET A 1 64.12 -0.44 -35.64
N MET A 2 63.02 -1.10 -36.03
CA MET A 2 61.66 -0.90 -35.52
C MET A 2 61.34 -2.07 -34.57
N ARG A 3 61.08 -1.80 -33.29
CA ARG A 3 60.64 -2.81 -32.31
C ARG A 3 59.14 -2.66 -32.09
N ILE A 4 58.37 -3.59 -32.65
CA ILE A 4 56.92 -3.73 -32.42
C ILE A 4 56.75 -4.68 -31.23
N THR A 5 56.38 -4.15 -30.08
CA THR A 5 56.08 -4.92 -28.87
C THR A 5 54.61 -5.35 -28.94
N ARG A 6 54.35 -6.65 -29.15
CA ARG A 6 53.01 -7.23 -29.06
C ARG A 6 52.60 -7.35 -27.59
N LEU A 7 51.64 -6.54 -27.17
CA LEU A 7 50.92 -6.72 -25.90
C LEU A 7 49.91 -7.85 -26.07
N PHE A 8 50.10 -8.94 -25.33
CA PHE A 8 49.11 -10.01 -25.20
C PHE A 8 47.93 -9.50 -24.37
N SER A 9 46.77 -9.37 -25.02
CA SER A 9 45.49 -9.11 -24.36
C SER A 9 44.99 -10.40 -23.72
N THR A 10 45.25 -10.57 -22.42
CA THR A 10 44.66 -11.66 -21.64
C THR A 10 43.20 -11.31 -21.36
N THR A 11 42.28 -11.89 -22.13
CA THR A 11 40.84 -11.79 -21.87
C THR A 11 40.53 -12.57 -20.59
N LEU A 12 40.55 -11.86 -19.46
CA LEU A 12 40.11 -12.39 -18.17
C LEU A 12 38.58 -12.52 -18.23
N LEU A 13 38.08 -13.75 -18.48
CA LEU A 13 36.67 -14.07 -18.29
C LEU A 13 36.37 -13.95 -16.79
N PHE A 14 35.88 -12.78 -16.36
CA PHE A 14 35.24 -12.64 -15.07
C PHE A 14 33.94 -13.45 -15.11
N LEU A 15 33.98 -14.65 -14.55
CA LEU A 15 32.81 -15.30 -13.99
C LEU A 15 32.34 -14.41 -12.84
N LEU A 16 31.56 -13.37 -13.17
CA LEU A 16 30.77 -12.63 -12.19
C LEU A 16 29.75 -13.63 -11.64
N SER A 17 30.12 -14.30 -10.55
CA SER A 17 29.16 -14.95 -9.69
C SER A 17 28.08 -13.92 -9.35
N ASN A 18 26.82 -14.27 -9.60
CA ASN A 18 25.60 -13.48 -9.32
C ASN A 18 25.39 -13.14 -7.82
N SER A 19 26.44 -13.15 -7.01
CA SER A 19 26.45 -12.83 -5.59
C SER A 19 26.24 -11.34 -5.27
N ALA A 20 26.09 -10.47 -6.28
CA ALA A 20 25.79 -9.05 -6.11
C ALA A 20 24.28 -8.74 -5.92
N LEU A 21 23.43 -9.75 -5.80
CA LEU A 21 21.97 -9.62 -5.74
C LEU A 21 21.37 -9.70 -4.32
N ALA A 22 22.19 -9.75 -3.26
CA ALA A 22 21.72 -9.95 -1.88
C ALA A 22 21.62 -8.66 -1.04
N ASP A 23 21.68 -7.49 -1.66
CA ASP A 23 21.75 -6.21 -0.93
C ASP A 23 20.36 -5.53 -0.75
N ALA A 24 19.30 -6.06 -1.38
CA ALA A 24 17.94 -5.58 -1.14
C ALA A 24 17.38 -6.00 0.23
N LEU A 25 16.55 -5.14 0.81
CA LEU A 25 15.60 -5.53 1.84
C LEU A 25 14.72 -6.65 1.27
N HIS A 26 14.63 -7.80 1.95
CA HIS A 26 13.74 -8.86 1.52
C HIS A 26 12.28 -8.41 1.73
N PRO A 27 11.38 -8.43 0.73
CA PRO A 27 10.02 -7.92 0.86
C PRO A 27 9.23 -8.51 2.03
N LEU A 28 9.41 -9.80 2.32
CA LEU A 28 8.78 -10.48 3.46
C LEU A 28 9.16 -9.91 4.84
N CYS A 29 10.24 -9.13 4.95
CA CYS A 29 10.55 -8.43 6.19
C CYS A 29 9.55 -7.35 6.54
N LEU A 30 8.87 -6.77 5.54
CA LEU A 30 7.86 -5.74 5.78
C LEU A 30 6.49 -6.33 6.12
N ASP A 31 6.26 -7.62 5.81
CA ASP A 31 4.98 -8.28 6.00
C ASP A 31 4.53 -8.30 7.47
N ARG A 32 5.49 -8.40 8.39
CA ARG A 32 5.26 -8.32 9.84
C ARG A 32 4.61 -7.03 10.30
N PHE A 33 4.81 -5.92 9.58
CA PHE A 33 4.16 -4.65 9.89
C PHE A 33 2.75 -4.57 9.29
N ALA A 34 2.47 -5.31 8.21
CA ALA A 34 1.15 -5.39 7.59
C ALA A 34 0.17 -6.24 8.43
N GLU A 35 0.66 -7.29 9.12
CA GLU A 35 -0.16 -8.12 10.02
C GLU A 35 -0.75 -7.34 11.20
N LEU A 36 -0.09 -6.26 11.64
CA LEU A 36 -0.48 -5.45 12.79
C LEU A 36 -1.85 -4.77 12.61
N GLU A 37 -2.23 -4.48 11.38
CA GLU A 37 -3.48 -3.81 11.04
C GLU A 37 -4.69 -4.78 11.02
N ARG A 38 -4.47 -6.10 11.13
CA ARG A 38 -5.52 -7.13 10.98
C ARG A 38 -6.27 -7.52 12.26
N GLY A 39 -6.14 -6.74 13.33
CA GLY A 39 -7.11 -6.77 14.44
C GLY A 39 -7.06 -7.98 15.38
N SER A 40 -5.99 -8.77 15.40
CA SER A 40 -5.89 -10.01 16.19
C SER A 40 -5.50 -9.84 17.67
N GLY A 41 -5.51 -8.62 18.22
CA GLY A 41 -5.10 -8.38 19.61
C GLY A 41 -3.62 -8.70 19.90
N ILE A 42 -2.83 -8.95 18.86
CA ILE A 42 -1.38 -9.20 18.93
C ILE A 42 -0.69 -7.86 19.21
N ARG A 43 0.32 -7.89 20.08
CA ARG A 43 1.18 -6.74 20.40
C ARG A 43 1.70 -6.11 19.11
N THR A 44 1.52 -4.79 18.98
CA THR A 44 2.03 -4.02 17.85
C THR A 44 3.55 -4.12 17.79
N MET A 45 4.07 -4.75 16.74
CA MET A 45 5.51 -4.81 16.48
C MET A 45 5.97 -3.45 15.95
N THR A 46 6.63 -2.67 16.80
CA THR A 46 7.14 -1.35 16.41
C THR A 46 8.58 -1.39 15.91
N SER A 47 9.27 -2.51 16.05
CA SER A 47 10.67 -2.67 15.65
C SER A 47 10.95 -4.07 15.13
N LEU A 48 11.81 -4.19 14.13
CA LEU A 48 12.27 -5.44 13.52
C LEU A 48 13.79 -5.47 13.45
N ASP A 49 14.43 -6.54 13.93
CA ASP A 49 15.84 -6.81 13.63
C ASP A 49 15.96 -7.21 12.15
N LEU A 50 16.45 -6.27 11.34
CA LEU A 50 16.52 -6.41 9.90
C LEU A 50 17.53 -7.49 9.49
N ARG A 51 18.63 -7.64 10.22
CA ARG A 51 19.66 -8.65 9.94
C ARG A 51 19.11 -10.05 10.17
N ALA A 52 18.44 -10.25 11.31
CA ALA A 52 17.79 -11.52 11.61
C ALA A 52 16.73 -11.86 10.56
N CYS A 53 15.95 -10.87 10.13
CA CYS A 53 14.92 -11.06 9.11
C CYS A 53 15.50 -11.42 7.73
N GLN A 54 16.49 -10.66 7.25
CA GLN A 54 17.14 -10.95 5.96
C GLN A 54 17.79 -12.33 5.98
N LYS A 55 18.48 -12.69 7.06
CA LYS A 55 19.06 -14.03 7.22
C LYS A 55 17.99 -15.12 7.16
N LYS A 56 16.83 -14.90 7.78
CA LYS A 56 15.71 -15.85 7.78
C LYS A 56 15.19 -16.12 6.36
N TYR A 57 15.09 -15.10 5.51
CA TYR A 57 14.52 -15.23 4.16
C TYR A 57 15.58 -15.26 3.05
N ALA A 58 16.86 -15.38 3.38
CA ALA A 58 17.96 -15.32 2.41
C ALA A 58 17.93 -16.45 1.36
N HIS A 59 17.25 -17.56 1.66
CA HIS A 59 17.06 -18.69 0.73
C HIS A 59 15.93 -18.47 -0.27
N LEU A 60 15.08 -17.46 -0.06
CA LEU A 60 13.95 -17.17 -0.93
C LEU A 60 14.36 -16.18 -2.02
N PRO A 61 13.96 -16.42 -3.28
CA PRO A 61 14.33 -15.56 -4.39
C PRO A 61 13.62 -14.19 -4.30
N VAL A 62 14.38 -13.13 -4.57
CA VAL A 62 13.88 -11.76 -4.67
C VAL A 62 14.12 -11.27 -6.10
N ASP A 63 13.07 -10.76 -6.75
CA ASP A 63 13.18 -10.00 -7.99
C ASP A 63 13.40 -8.53 -7.64
N GLN A 64 14.65 -8.09 -7.70
CA GLN A 64 15.07 -6.71 -7.47
C GLN A 64 15.22 -5.97 -8.81
N LYS A 65 14.28 -5.06 -9.10
CA LYS A 65 14.30 -4.26 -10.34
C LYS A 65 15.17 -3.01 -10.20
N SER A 66 15.28 -2.47 -8.98
CA SER A 66 16.14 -1.33 -8.65
C SER A 66 16.50 -1.37 -7.16
N PRO A 67 17.44 -0.52 -6.69
CA PRO A 67 17.72 -0.38 -5.25
C PRO A 67 16.48 -0.03 -4.42
N TRP A 68 15.50 0.67 -4.98
CA TRP A 68 14.30 1.11 -4.27
C TRP A 68 13.07 0.23 -4.52
N LEU A 69 13.16 -0.82 -5.34
CA LEU A 69 12.03 -1.66 -5.72
C LEU A 69 12.42 -3.14 -5.77
N ALA A 70 11.82 -3.94 -4.89
CA ALA A 70 11.99 -5.38 -4.89
C ALA A 70 10.66 -6.11 -4.65
N SER A 71 10.58 -7.33 -5.16
CA SER A 71 9.40 -8.19 -5.04
C SER A 71 9.76 -9.65 -4.81
N PHE A 72 8.83 -10.36 -4.18
CA PHE A 72 8.87 -11.78 -3.90
C PHE A 72 7.60 -12.41 -4.49
N ASN A 73 7.74 -13.59 -5.08
CA ASN A 73 6.63 -14.36 -5.64
C ASN A 73 6.77 -15.82 -5.24
N ALA A 74 5.78 -16.36 -4.53
CA ALA A 74 5.82 -17.74 -4.04
C ALA A 74 5.87 -18.80 -5.15
N THR A 75 5.45 -18.48 -6.39
CA THR A 75 5.52 -19.43 -7.52
C THR A 75 6.94 -19.72 -7.98
N SER A 76 7.91 -18.89 -7.58
CA SER A 76 9.33 -19.10 -7.86
C SER A 76 9.99 -20.12 -6.92
N ILE A 77 9.31 -20.54 -5.86
CA ILE A 77 9.77 -21.56 -4.92
C ILE A 77 9.52 -22.94 -5.55
N THR A 78 10.58 -23.66 -5.89
CA THR A 78 10.45 -25.04 -6.37
C THR A 78 9.98 -25.95 -5.24
N THR A 79 9.09 -26.90 -5.57
CA THR A 79 8.34 -27.74 -4.63
C THR A 79 9.18 -28.50 -3.60
N GLY A 80 10.48 -28.69 -3.83
CA GLY A 80 11.39 -29.39 -2.91
C GLY A 80 11.88 -28.59 -1.71
N THR A 81 11.56 -27.29 -1.60
CA THR A 81 12.00 -26.43 -0.48
C THR A 81 10.88 -26.12 0.52
N ARG A 82 9.68 -26.65 0.30
CA ARG A 82 8.47 -26.29 1.06
C ARG A 82 8.26 -27.07 2.37
N GLU A 83 8.96 -28.19 2.57
CA GLU A 83 8.63 -29.13 3.65
C GLU A 83 9.00 -28.63 5.07
N GLU A 84 9.75 -27.53 5.22
CA GLU A 84 10.20 -27.05 6.53
C GLU A 84 9.55 -25.73 6.99
N GLU A 85 8.79 -25.04 6.12
CA GLU A 85 8.19 -23.76 6.47
C GLU A 85 6.79 -23.96 7.10
N THR A 86 6.73 -23.85 8.42
CA THR A 86 5.46 -23.82 9.19
C THR A 86 4.69 -22.50 9.03
N GLU A 87 5.32 -21.48 8.44
CA GLU A 87 4.77 -20.16 8.23
C GLU A 87 4.08 -20.04 6.87
N VAL A 88 2.86 -19.51 6.85
CA VAL A 88 2.13 -19.23 5.61
C VAL A 88 2.72 -17.98 4.97
N LEU A 89 3.45 -18.15 3.86
CA LEU A 89 3.99 -17.03 3.09
C LEU A 89 2.90 -16.39 2.19
N PRO A 90 2.99 -15.07 1.92
CA PRO A 90 2.15 -14.45 0.92
C PRO A 90 2.45 -15.02 -0.48
N ALA A 91 1.44 -15.06 -1.36
CA ALA A 91 1.64 -15.43 -2.76
C ALA A 91 2.51 -14.40 -3.50
N PHE A 92 2.39 -13.12 -3.13
CA PHE A 92 3.19 -12.02 -3.66
C PHE A 92 3.41 -10.95 -2.59
N ALA A 93 4.62 -10.40 -2.53
CA ALA A 93 4.95 -9.25 -1.69
C ALA A 93 5.93 -8.33 -2.44
N ALA A 94 5.72 -7.02 -2.38
CA ALA A 94 6.61 -6.06 -3.01
C ALA A 94 6.65 -4.75 -2.22
N TYR A 95 7.76 -4.02 -2.33
CA TYR A 95 7.85 -2.66 -1.81
C TYR A 95 8.44 -1.69 -2.82
N ASN A 96 8.12 -0.42 -2.63
CA ASN A 96 8.76 0.72 -3.28
C ASN A 96 9.19 1.74 -2.22
N LEU A 97 10.49 2.04 -2.14
CA LEU A 97 11.01 3.12 -1.31
C LEU A 97 10.69 4.45 -2.02
N ILE A 98 9.81 5.25 -1.43
CA ILE A 98 9.32 6.49 -2.04
C ILE A 98 10.33 7.61 -1.90
N GLY A 99 10.95 7.74 -0.72
CA GLY A 99 11.91 8.78 -0.42
C GLY A 99 12.20 8.89 1.06
N GLN A 100 13.09 9.82 1.41
CA GLN A 100 13.50 10.11 2.77
C GLN A 100 13.11 11.54 3.14
N MET A 101 12.57 11.70 4.35
CA MET A 101 12.23 12.99 4.94
C MET A 101 13.46 13.65 5.56
N GLU A 102 13.40 14.95 5.86
CA GLU A 102 14.53 15.69 6.48
C GLU A 102 14.96 15.14 7.84
N ASN A 103 14.05 14.45 8.55
CA ASN A 103 14.31 13.79 9.83
C ASN A 103 14.81 12.35 9.67
N GLU A 104 15.35 12.02 8.49
CA GLU A 104 15.92 10.72 8.11
C GLU A 104 14.91 9.55 8.04
N GLN A 105 13.62 9.81 8.20
CA GLN A 105 12.60 8.77 8.08
C GLN A 105 12.35 8.41 6.61
N VAL A 106 12.23 7.13 6.32
CA VAL A 106 12.02 6.62 4.95
C VAL A 106 10.57 6.19 4.77
N LEU A 107 9.93 6.74 3.75
CA LEU A 107 8.57 6.40 3.35
C LEU A 107 8.60 5.23 2.37
N VAL A 108 7.82 4.19 2.67
CA VAL A 108 7.77 2.94 1.90
C VAL A 108 6.33 2.61 1.55
N LYS A 109 6.06 2.29 0.28
CA LYS A 109 4.81 1.66 -0.14
C LYS A 109 5.02 0.14 -0.19
N TYR A 110 4.15 -0.62 0.46
CA TYR A 110 4.18 -2.08 0.48
C TYR A 110 2.89 -2.65 -0.14
N VAL A 111 3.01 -3.71 -0.94
CA VAL A 111 1.91 -4.38 -1.61
C VAL A 111 2.02 -5.87 -1.37
N VAL A 112 0.92 -6.51 -0.99
CA VAL A 112 0.91 -7.94 -0.65
C VAL A 112 -0.38 -8.64 -1.07
N ASN A 113 -0.26 -9.89 -1.52
CA ASN A 113 -1.35 -10.80 -1.80
C ASN A 113 -1.07 -12.11 -1.04
N TYR A 114 -1.98 -12.52 -0.16
CA TYR A 114 -1.84 -13.72 0.68
C TYR A 114 -2.43 -14.99 0.06
N GLY A 115 -2.64 -14.97 -1.26
CA GLY A 115 -3.45 -15.95 -1.99
C GLY A 115 -4.84 -15.43 -2.32
N GLY A 116 -5.51 -16.08 -3.28
CA GLY A 116 -6.81 -15.66 -3.78
C GLY A 116 -6.74 -14.37 -4.63
N SER A 117 -7.83 -13.60 -4.64
CA SER A 117 -7.98 -12.39 -5.47
C SER A 117 -7.65 -11.07 -4.77
N GLY A 118 -7.41 -11.08 -3.45
CA GLY A 118 -7.18 -9.87 -2.67
C GLY A 118 -5.76 -9.32 -2.77
N THR A 119 -5.62 -8.01 -2.98
CA THR A 119 -4.32 -7.33 -3.04
C THR A 119 -4.35 -6.11 -2.13
N PHE A 120 -3.59 -6.19 -1.04
CA PHE A 120 -3.54 -5.19 0.01
C PHE A 120 -2.36 -4.26 -0.20
N THR A 121 -2.55 -3.01 0.19
CA THR A 121 -1.53 -1.96 0.06
C THR A 121 -1.37 -1.24 1.38
N PHE A 122 -0.13 -0.86 1.70
CA PHE A 122 0.22 -0.19 2.94
C PHE A 122 1.24 0.90 2.64
N GLY A 123 1.20 1.98 3.41
CA GLY A 123 2.31 2.93 3.53
C GLY A 123 2.95 2.77 4.89
N PHE A 124 4.28 2.83 4.96
CA PHE A 124 5.02 2.79 6.21
C PHE A 124 6.04 3.91 6.24
N LEU A 125 6.21 4.51 7.41
CA LEU A 125 7.27 5.44 7.70
C LEU A 125 8.22 4.82 8.71
N PHE A 126 9.47 4.60 8.31
CA PHE A 126 10.46 3.89 9.10
C PHE A 126 11.63 4.77 9.52
N LYS A 127 12.21 4.48 10.68
CA LYS A 127 13.60 4.84 11.03
C LYS A 127 14.50 3.61 10.88
N GLY A 128 15.79 3.87 10.67
CA GLY A 128 16.80 2.81 10.52
C GLY A 128 17.02 2.33 9.09
N LEU A 129 16.31 2.91 8.11
CA LEU A 129 16.66 2.82 6.70
C LEU A 129 17.44 4.08 6.30
N ASP A 130 18.54 3.88 5.60
CA ASP A 130 19.33 4.94 4.99
C ASP A 130 19.36 4.68 3.48
N LEU A 131 18.85 5.62 2.69
CA LEU A 131 18.80 5.51 1.22
C LEU A 131 20.17 5.77 0.59
N ASP A 132 21.02 6.59 1.21
CA ASP A 132 22.36 6.90 0.71
C ASP A 132 23.31 5.70 0.86
N SER A 133 23.06 4.89 1.89
CA SER A 133 23.79 3.65 2.15
C SER A 133 23.11 2.40 1.55
N PHE A 134 22.05 2.58 0.75
CA PHE A 134 21.36 1.48 0.07
C PHE A 134 22.03 1.22 -1.30
N PRO A 135 22.49 -0.01 -1.61
CA PRO A 135 22.08 -1.26 -0.99
C PRO A 135 23.15 -1.88 -0.05
N VAL A 136 24.34 -1.28 0.08
CA VAL A 136 25.53 -1.87 0.75
C VAL A 136 25.23 -2.41 2.17
N LEU A 137 25.17 -3.74 2.31
CA LEU A 137 25.06 -4.44 3.59
C LEU A 137 26.43 -4.80 4.20
N ASP A 138 27.52 -4.56 3.47
CA ASP A 138 28.87 -4.85 3.97
C ASP A 138 29.33 -3.76 4.95
N GLU A 139 29.18 -4.05 6.25
CA GLU A 139 29.65 -3.19 7.35
C GLU A 139 31.13 -2.83 7.25
N ALA A 140 31.94 -3.64 6.54
CA ALA A 140 33.36 -3.38 6.36
C ALA A 140 33.65 -2.22 5.40
N LEU A 141 32.72 -1.89 4.49
CA LEU A 141 32.92 -0.89 3.45
C LEU A 141 32.27 0.46 3.76
N ALA A 142 31.22 0.51 4.60
CA ALA A 142 30.39 1.71 4.73
C ALA A 142 30.86 2.74 5.77
N GLY A 143 31.69 2.39 6.75
CA GLY A 143 32.17 3.31 7.81
C GLY A 143 31.08 3.93 8.71
N LYS A 144 29.81 3.82 8.33
CA LYS A 144 28.61 4.20 9.08
C LYS A 144 27.91 2.92 9.55
N LYS A 145 27.68 2.82 10.87
CA LYS A 145 26.87 1.73 11.44
C LYS A 145 25.42 1.94 11.00
N ARG A 146 24.92 1.06 10.14
CA ARG A 146 23.49 0.97 9.85
C ARG A 146 22.76 0.52 11.13
N SER A 147 21.57 1.05 11.39
CA SER A 147 20.75 0.50 12.47
C SER A 147 20.42 -0.94 12.11
N ALA A 148 20.74 -1.88 13.02
CA ALA A 148 20.31 -3.27 12.88
C ALA A 148 18.77 -3.39 12.96
N ASN A 149 18.11 -2.36 13.48
CA ASN A 149 16.67 -2.33 13.72
C ASN A 149 15.96 -1.37 12.78
N LEU A 150 14.86 -1.86 12.21
CA LEU A 150 13.88 -1.10 11.46
C LEU A 150 12.72 -0.73 12.40
N GLU A 151 12.55 0.55 12.71
CA GLU A 151 11.52 1.03 13.62
C GLU A 151 10.35 1.66 12.85
N LEU A 152 9.14 1.14 13.04
CA LEU A 152 7.92 1.71 12.49
C LEU A 152 7.53 2.96 13.28
N VAL A 153 7.58 4.12 12.62
CA VAL A 153 7.15 5.41 13.18
C VAL A 153 5.65 5.59 12.97
N GLN A 154 5.17 5.28 11.77
CA GLN A 154 3.78 5.48 11.39
C GLN A 154 3.36 4.50 10.30
N SER A 155 2.16 3.92 10.43
CA SER A 155 1.49 3.19 9.37
C SER A 155 0.43 4.05 8.70
N PHE A 156 0.31 3.90 7.40
CA PHE A 156 -0.78 4.39 6.59
C PHE A 156 -1.52 3.16 6.06
N SER A 157 -2.50 2.68 6.81
CA SER A 157 -3.26 1.48 6.43
C SER A 157 -4.00 1.73 5.14
N GLY A 158 -3.72 0.95 4.10
CA GLY A 158 -4.62 0.82 2.96
C GLY A 158 -5.49 -0.42 3.13
N GLY A 159 -6.30 -0.73 2.12
CA GLY A 159 -7.08 -1.95 2.08
C GLY A 159 -6.90 -2.71 0.76
N ASP A 160 -7.91 -3.52 0.43
CA ASP A 160 -7.92 -4.34 -0.78
C ASP A 160 -8.49 -3.56 -1.96
N ARG A 161 -7.63 -3.20 -2.93
CA ARG A 161 -8.02 -2.54 -4.18
C ARG A 161 -8.98 -1.36 -3.92
N CYS A 162 -10.25 -1.46 -4.34
CA CYS A 162 -11.22 -0.36 -4.22
C CYS A 162 -11.62 -0.02 -2.79
N SER A 163 -11.47 -0.97 -1.85
CA SER A 163 -11.76 -0.75 -0.42
C SER A 163 -10.51 -0.16 0.24
N GLY A 164 -10.31 1.15 0.04
CA GLY A 164 -9.24 1.91 0.68
C GLY A 164 -7.80 1.60 0.24
N GLY A 165 -7.57 0.88 -0.86
CA GLY A 165 -6.22 0.60 -1.36
C GLY A 165 -5.46 1.87 -1.76
N ILE A 166 -4.20 1.98 -1.36
CA ILE A 166 -3.30 3.11 -1.64
C ILE A 166 -2.82 3.06 -3.09
N THR A 167 -3.24 4.05 -3.88
CA THR A 167 -2.82 4.22 -5.27
C THR A 167 -1.54 5.03 -5.36
N ASP A 168 -1.44 6.06 -4.53
CA ASP A 168 -0.30 6.97 -4.55
C ASP A 168 0.14 7.40 -3.14
N LEU A 169 1.44 7.64 -2.99
CA LEU A 169 2.09 7.91 -1.72
C LEU A 169 3.31 8.80 -1.93
N HIS A 170 3.32 9.99 -1.32
CA HIS A 170 4.35 11.00 -1.54
C HIS A 170 4.71 11.78 -0.28
N ILE A 171 5.97 12.20 -0.16
CA ILE A 171 6.39 13.23 0.79
C ILE A 171 6.09 14.59 0.16
N VAL A 172 5.31 15.44 0.84
CA VAL A 172 4.91 16.77 0.34
C VAL A 172 5.43 17.92 1.19
N ALA A 173 5.89 17.64 2.40
CA ALA A 173 6.63 18.56 3.27
C ALA A 173 7.48 17.74 4.27
N PRO A 174 8.41 18.37 5.02
CA PRO A 174 9.29 17.68 5.95
C PRO A 174 8.59 16.81 7.01
N ASP A 175 7.33 17.13 7.32
CA ASP A 175 6.51 16.44 8.32
C ASP A 175 5.16 15.94 7.75
N LYS A 176 5.01 15.91 6.41
CA LYS A 176 3.72 15.61 5.75
C LYS A 176 3.86 14.64 4.59
N VAL A 177 2.95 13.70 4.57
CA VAL A 177 2.77 12.69 3.53
C VAL A 177 1.42 12.89 2.87
N SER A 178 1.39 12.91 1.53
CA SER A 178 0.16 12.79 0.75
C SER A 178 -0.13 11.30 0.51
N VAL A 179 -1.34 10.88 0.85
CA VAL A 179 -1.82 9.51 0.63
C VAL A 179 -3.08 9.58 -0.22
N THR A 180 -3.04 8.97 -1.39
CA THR A 180 -4.20 8.79 -2.27
C THR A 180 -4.66 7.35 -2.20
N ARG A 181 -5.97 7.17 -2.01
CA ARG A 181 -6.60 5.86 -1.88
C ARG A 181 -7.77 5.75 -2.82
N TYR A 182 -8.00 4.55 -3.34
CA TYR A 182 -9.28 4.20 -3.91
C TYR A 182 -10.38 4.36 -2.86
N MET A 183 -11.60 4.56 -3.35
CA MET A 183 -12.79 4.61 -2.52
C MET A 183 -13.95 3.82 -3.12
N THR A 184 -14.73 3.20 -2.23
CA THR A 184 -16.01 2.56 -2.56
C THR A 184 -17.18 3.56 -2.49
N PRO A 185 -18.36 3.23 -3.06
CA PRO A 185 -19.59 4.01 -2.85
C PRO A 185 -19.89 4.26 -1.38
N TYR A 186 -19.69 3.26 -0.52
CA TYR A 186 -19.83 3.41 0.92
C TYR A 186 -18.86 4.46 1.49
N GLU A 187 -17.57 4.37 1.13
CA GLU A 187 -16.56 5.34 1.59
C GLU A 187 -16.87 6.76 1.08
N LEU A 188 -17.30 6.94 -0.17
CA LEU A 188 -17.65 8.24 -0.72
C LEU A 188 -18.69 8.99 0.13
N VAL A 189 -19.74 8.30 0.59
CA VAL A 189 -20.81 8.93 1.37
C VAL A 189 -20.49 9.06 2.86
N THR A 190 -19.48 8.35 3.35
CA THR A 190 -19.04 8.37 4.76
C THR A 190 -17.76 9.16 5.00
N LEU A 191 -17.06 9.57 3.93
CA LEU A 191 -15.79 10.26 4.02
C LEU A 191 -15.91 11.60 4.76
N GLY A 192 -15.26 11.71 5.91
CA GLY A 192 -15.29 12.92 6.74
C GLY A 192 -16.55 13.09 7.59
N VAL A 193 -17.42 12.06 7.61
CA VAL A 193 -18.64 11.99 8.41
C VAL A 193 -18.34 11.26 9.74
N SER A 194 -18.97 11.68 10.84
CA SER A 194 -18.75 11.04 12.15
C SER A 194 -19.29 9.60 12.20
N GLU A 195 -18.68 8.71 12.99
CA GLU A 195 -19.11 7.30 13.14
C GLU A 195 -20.61 7.18 13.49
N LYS A 196 -21.11 8.07 14.36
CA LYS A 196 -22.53 8.11 14.74
C LYS A 196 -23.47 8.38 13.57
N GLN A 197 -23.03 9.17 12.59
CA GLN A 197 -23.76 9.43 11.35
C GLN A 197 -23.60 8.26 10.37
N GLN A 198 -22.44 7.60 10.33
CA GLN A 198 -22.20 6.44 9.46
C GLN A 198 -23.14 5.26 9.79
N ALA A 199 -23.32 4.96 11.07
CA ALA A 199 -24.15 3.83 11.52
C ALA A 199 -25.65 3.94 11.15
N LYS A 200 -26.14 5.11 10.74
CA LYS A 200 -27.58 5.38 10.58
C LYS A 200 -28.10 5.32 9.15
N SER A 201 -27.25 5.29 8.10
CA SER A 201 -27.74 5.69 6.78
C SER A 201 -27.13 5.01 5.54
N TYR A 202 -26.17 4.11 5.69
CA TYR A 202 -25.34 3.68 4.54
C TYR A 202 -25.18 2.16 4.35
N GLY A 203 -26.03 1.35 5.00
CA GLY A 203 -25.85 -0.11 5.05
C GLY A 203 -25.97 -0.85 3.70
N ASP A 204 -26.66 -0.28 2.71
CA ASP A 204 -26.93 -0.98 1.44
C ASP A 204 -26.02 -0.51 0.28
N LEU A 205 -24.99 0.28 0.59
CA LEU A 205 -23.97 0.63 -0.40
C LEU A 205 -22.85 -0.41 -0.39
N PRO A 206 -22.35 -0.80 -1.56
CA PRO A 206 -21.26 -1.76 -1.63
C PRO A 206 -19.98 -1.13 -1.04
N ASP A 207 -19.38 -1.85 -0.10
CA ASP A 207 -18.00 -1.68 0.32
C ASP A 207 -17.21 -2.91 -0.14
N CYS A 208 -16.82 -2.90 -1.41
CA CYS A 208 -16.27 -4.06 -2.09
C CYS A 208 -14.97 -3.74 -2.82
N ALA A 209 -14.07 -4.72 -2.90
CA ALA A 209 -12.73 -4.55 -3.47
C ALA A 209 -12.69 -4.28 -5.00
N ILE A 210 -13.80 -4.42 -5.71
CA ILE A 210 -13.91 -4.11 -7.16
C ILE A 210 -14.82 -2.90 -7.44
N CYS A 211 -15.52 -2.39 -6.42
CA CYS A 211 -16.54 -1.37 -6.54
C CYS A 211 -15.93 0.05 -6.45
N CYS A 212 -14.97 0.37 -7.31
CA CYS A 212 -14.32 1.69 -7.28
C CYS A 212 -15.27 2.78 -7.79
N VAL A 213 -15.47 3.85 -7.02
CA VAL A 213 -16.14 5.08 -7.49
C VAL A 213 -15.15 6.24 -7.72
N GLY A 214 -13.91 6.06 -7.27
CA GLY A 214 -12.81 6.97 -7.55
C GLY A 214 -11.74 6.92 -6.48
N GLU A 215 -11.16 8.06 -6.17
CA GLU A 215 -10.07 8.21 -5.21
C GLU A 215 -10.27 9.41 -4.30
N PHE A 216 -9.66 9.38 -3.11
CA PHE A 216 -9.49 10.56 -2.27
C PHE A 216 -8.04 10.74 -1.85
N THR A 217 -7.62 11.99 -1.70
CA THR A 217 -6.27 12.36 -1.27
C THR A 217 -6.32 13.05 0.08
N LYS A 218 -5.55 12.54 1.04
CA LYS A 218 -5.33 13.17 2.36
C LYS A 218 -3.87 13.60 2.50
N ILE A 219 -3.66 14.78 3.07
CA ILE A 219 -2.35 15.15 3.62
C ILE A 219 -2.35 14.78 5.09
N ILE A 220 -1.44 13.90 5.48
CA ILE A 220 -1.30 13.37 6.83
C ILE A 220 0.05 13.85 7.37
N ASN A 221 0.05 14.36 8.58
CA ASN A 221 1.27 14.73 9.29
C ASN A 221 1.78 13.58 10.18
N LEU A 222 2.99 13.73 10.73
CA LEU A 222 3.64 12.70 11.55
C LEU A 222 2.89 12.34 12.84
N ASN A 223 1.94 13.16 13.30
CA ASN A 223 1.10 12.81 14.46
C ASN A 223 -0.21 12.09 14.07
N GLY A 224 -0.39 11.73 12.79
CA GLY A 224 -1.53 10.96 12.30
C GLY A 224 -2.76 11.78 11.94
N HIS A 225 -2.74 13.10 12.14
CA HIS A 225 -3.85 13.96 11.77
C HIS A 225 -3.87 14.21 10.25
N GLY A 226 -4.91 13.69 9.60
CA GLY A 226 -5.14 13.86 8.17
C GLY A 226 -6.10 15.00 7.83
N LYS A 227 -5.79 15.78 6.80
CA LYS A 227 -6.72 16.71 6.14
C LYS A 227 -7.09 16.17 4.76
N LEU A 228 -8.39 16.01 4.50
CA LEU A 228 -8.89 15.72 3.16
C LEU A 228 -8.62 16.92 2.24
N MET A 229 -7.96 16.66 1.12
CA MET A 229 -7.61 17.67 0.13
C MET A 229 -8.57 17.66 -1.05
N GLU A 230 -8.75 16.50 -1.66
CA GLU A 230 -9.61 16.33 -2.83
C GLU A 230 -10.23 14.93 -2.89
N VAL A 231 -11.32 14.83 -3.65
CA VAL A 231 -11.95 13.58 -4.06
C VAL A 231 -12.08 13.59 -5.57
N ARG A 232 -11.52 12.59 -6.26
CA ARG A 232 -11.62 12.43 -7.71
C ARG A 232 -12.61 11.33 -8.02
N LEU A 233 -13.72 11.68 -8.67
CA LEU A 233 -14.74 10.73 -9.09
C LEU A 233 -14.37 10.11 -10.43
N THR A 234 -14.40 8.78 -10.55
CA THR A 234 -14.25 8.07 -11.83
C THR A 234 -15.60 7.60 -12.40
N GLY A 235 -16.67 7.72 -11.62
CA GLY A 235 -18.01 7.22 -11.93
C GLY A 235 -18.32 5.91 -11.21
N ILE A 236 -19.59 5.52 -11.15
CA ILE A 236 -20.02 4.22 -10.60
C ILE A 236 -20.38 3.32 -11.77
N SER A 237 -19.69 2.18 -11.91
CA SER A 237 -20.07 1.15 -12.88
C SER A 237 -21.15 0.26 -12.28
N LEU A 238 -22.36 0.34 -12.80
CA LEU A 238 -23.43 -0.59 -12.46
C LEU A 238 -23.28 -1.93 -13.23
N GLU A 239 -22.54 -1.98 -14.32
CA GLU A 239 -22.45 -3.22 -15.14
C GLU A 239 -21.79 -4.42 -14.42
N GLN A 240 -21.11 -4.18 -13.31
CA GLN A 240 -20.31 -5.19 -12.60
C GLN A 240 -21.10 -6.04 -11.60
N GLU A 241 -22.34 -5.67 -11.25
CA GLU A 241 -23.16 -6.44 -10.30
C GLU A 241 -24.48 -6.85 -10.94
N LYS A 242 -24.96 -8.05 -10.61
CA LYS A 242 -26.22 -8.57 -11.16
C LYS A 242 -27.45 -7.90 -10.56
N GLU A 243 -27.31 -7.34 -9.37
CA GLU A 243 -28.38 -6.68 -8.62
C GLU A 243 -27.78 -5.46 -7.91
N HIS A 244 -28.39 -4.29 -8.09
CA HIS A 244 -28.04 -3.07 -7.37
C HIS A 244 -29.12 -2.70 -6.38
N SER A 245 -28.71 -2.19 -5.22
CA SER A 245 -29.66 -1.55 -4.31
C SER A 245 -30.20 -0.26 -4.94
N LYS A 246 -31.43 0.13 -4.57
CA LYS A 246 -31.99 1.43 -4.97
C LYS A 246 -31.09 2.59 -4.54
N GLN A 247 -30.38 2.44 -3.42
CA GLN A 247 -29.43 3.44 -2.93
C GLN A 247 -28.23 3.58 -3.86
N GLN A 248 -27.69 2.46 -4.34
CA GLN A 248 -26.55 2.45 -5.26
C GLN A 248 -26.91 3.06 -6.61
N THR A 249 -28.08 2.70 -7.19
CA THR A 249 -28.55 3.34 -8.44
C THR A 249 -28.74 4.84 -8.25
N CYS A 250 -29.38 5.27 -7.16
CA CYS A 250 -29.56 6.69 -6.86
C CYS A 250 -28.22 7.43 -6.69
N LEU A 251 -27.24 6.82 -6.01
CA LEU A 251 -25.90 7.41 -5.88
C LEU A 251 -25.18 7.49 -7.23
N ALA A 252 -25.31 6.47 -8.08
CA ALA A 252 -24.76 6.48 -9.43
C ALA A 252 -25.34 7.64 -10.25
N ASP A 253 -26.66 7.85 -10.21
CA ASP A 253 -27.33 8.98 -10.88
C ASP A 253 -26.80 10.33 -10.37
N LEU A 254 -26.62 10.49 -9.05
CA LEU A 254 -26.07 11.70 -8.45
C LEU A 254 -24.60 11.96 -8.86
N VAL A 255 -23.80 10.90 -8.98
CA VAL A 255 -22.40 10.98 -9.43
C VAL A 255 -22.34 11.32 -10.92
N ASP A 256 -23.12 10.64 -11.75
CA ASP A 256 -23.14 10.86 -13.20
C ASP A 256 -23.67 12.25 -13.57
N ALA A 257 -24.68 12.76 -12.86
CA ALA A 257 -25.21 14.11 -13.06
C ALA A 257 -24.16 15.22 -12.83
N ARG A 258 -23.11 14.94 -12.05
CA ARG A 258 -21.99 15.86 -11.81
C ARG A 258 -20.86 15.72 -12.84
N GLY A 259 -20.82 14.61 -13.55
CA GLY A 259 -19.81 14.29 -14.56
C GLY A 259 -18.68 13.38 -14.06
N LYS A 260 -18.19 12.54 -14.96
CA LYS A 260 -17.04 11.66 -14.73
C LYS A 260 -15.74 12.47 -14.68
N ASN A 261 -14.75 11.99 -13.93
CA ASN A 261 -13.45 12.64 -13.73
C ASN A 261 -13.51 14.00 -13.02
N LEU A 262 -14.59 14.25 -12.26
CA LEU A 262 -14.73 15.47 -11.49
C LEU A 262 -13.88 15.41 -10.22
N ILE A 263 -13.18 16.51 -9.93
CA ILE A 263 -12.47 16.71 -8.66
C ILE A 263 -13.39 17.54 -7.74
N LEU A 264 -13.80 16.95 -6.63
CA LEU A 264 -14.57 17.60 -5.58
C LEU A 264 -13.63 18.16 -4.52
N ASN A 265 -13.82 19.43 -4.21
CA ASN A 265 -13.35 19.97 -2.94
C ASN A 265 -14.25 19.54 -1.78
N ARG A 266 -13.88 19.88 -0.55
CA ARG A 266 -14.63 19.50 0.65
C ARG A 266 -16.10 19.93 0.64
N LYS A 267 -16.40 21.16 0.22
CA LYS A 267 -17.78 21.64 0.15
C LYS A 267 -18.60 20.85 -0.87
N GLN A 268 -18.02 20.58 -2.04
CA GLN A 268 -18.71 19.82 -3.09
C GLN A 268 -18.96 18.36 -2.69
N LEU A 269 -18.05 17.75 -1.91
CA LEU A 269 -18.26 16.45 -1.29
C LEU A 269 -19.41 16.49 -0.28
N GLU A 270 -19.42 17.48 0.62
CA GLU A 270 -20.49 17.66 1.61
C GLU A 270 -21.86 17.88 0.92
N ASP A 271 -21.90 18.67 -0.17
CA ASP A 271 -23.10 18.87 -0.98
C ASP A 271 -23.59 17.56 -1.63
N LEU A 272 -22.68 16.70 -2.12
CA LEU A 272 -23.01 15.38 -2.67
C LEU A 272 -23.55 14.43 -1.59
N GLN A 273 -22.89 14.39 -0.43
CA GLN A 273 -23.31 13.57 0.71
C GLN A 273 -24.69 13.99 1.22
N ALA A 274 -24.95 15.29 1.30
CA ALA A 274 -26.25 15.83 1.67
C ALA A 274 -27.34 15.46 0.65
N ALA A 275 -27.05 15.55 -0.66
CA ALA A 275 -27.97 15.12 -1.71
C ALA A 275 -28.29 13.61 -1.60
N TYR A 276 -27.27 12.78 -1.37
CA TYR A 276 -27.46 11.34 -1.14
C TYR A 276 -28.37 11.07 0.07
N THR A 277 -28.15 11.71 1.21
CA THR A 277 -29.03 11.57 2.39
C THR A 277 -30.45 12.08 2.12
N ALA A 278 -30.59 13.15 1.34
CA ALA A 278 -31.89 13.74 1.05
C ALA A 278 -32.70 12.90 0.04
N GLU A 279 -32.06 12.26 -0.93
CA GLU A 279 -32.72 11.63 -2.08
C GLU A 279 -32.67 10.09 -2.00
N CYS A 280 -31.53 9.52 -1.65
CA CYS A 280 -31.29 8.08 -1.78
C CYS A 280 -31.70 7.27 -0.54
N THR A 281 -31.71 7.86 0.66
CA THR A 281 -32.02 7.10 1.89
C THR A 281 -33.51 7.06 2.24
N LYS A 282 -34.38 7.81 1.54
CA LYS A 282 -35.83 7.88 1.84
C LYS A 282 -36.58 6.57 1.54
N SER A 283 -36.04 5.74 0.66
CA SER A 283 -36.75 4.58 0.08
C SER A 283 -36.70 3.30 0.93
N ASN A 284 -35.95 3.29 2.04
CA ASN A 284 -35.73 2.07 2.85
C ASN A 284 -36.65 1.93 4.06
N LYS A 285 -37.72 2.72 4.16
CA LYS A 285 -38.82 2.39 5.09
C LYS A 285 -39.65 1.25 4.51
N HIS A 286 -39.07 0.05 4.44
CA HIS A 286 -39.92 -1.13 4.46
C HIS A 286 -40.64 -1.14 5.80
N PRO A 287 -41.98 -1.23 5.85
CA PRO A 287 -42.66 -1.47 7.11
C PRO A 287 -42.05 -2.75 7.67
N ARG A 288 -41.40 -2.67 8.84
CA ARG A 288 -41.02 -3.87 9.57
C ARG A 288 -42.31 -4.69 9.69
N ALA A 289 -42.29 -5.92 9.17
CA ALA A 289 -43.32 -6.87 9.49
C ALA A 289 -43.39 -6.93 11.02
N THR A 290 -44.49 -6.42 11.56
CA THR A 290 -44.83 -6.60 12.96
C THR A 290 -45.28 -8.04 13.09
N ASP A 291 -44.44 -8.88 13.68
CA ASP A 291 -44.84 -10.17 14.22
C ASP A 291 -45.74 -9.97 15.46
#